data_AF-A0A098GK00-F1
#
_entry.id   AF-A0A098GK00-F1
#
_cell.length_a   1.000
_cell.length_b   1.000
_cell.length_c   1.000
_cell.angle_alpha   90.00
_cell.angle_beta   90.00
_cell.angle_gamma   90.00
#
_symmetry.space_group_name_H-M   'P 1'
#
loop_
_entity.id
_entity.type
_entity.pdbx_description
1 polymer ?
#
loop_
_entity_poly.entity_id
_entity_poly.type
_entity_poly.pdbx_seq_one_letter_code
_entity_poly.pdbx_strand_id
1 'polypeptide(L)'
;MVKIILNNKKKDSPYKSAILNLSEGNCIINNEEVALDALEQFNFSHPLLTELPLHSSTNLYRYSYHNFADLLRVPRLVYATLLHAKNPLSCHFEILPSSSFFKLKSIYKIPFSLDYRKAAKEEITISQLNDIVSDFSGFKFHFQDKFIIESQFYYEDLPAEIDADLLYKKDDVIRELLDLADNIEPLELRYINHFIGFGIYTRQPIEKDEFVLFYCGMKNLEPKAMHYYFHPKTDALNTGVDAREYGNMARFINHAPSSDEATSTSANLIAIGYNVLGVEVIALFALRDIKKGEQLLFDYSKKYFRQMELLKFNVDGNVVNSDSKELYDSNDQRVAMLRVFARHGVKQAILKLANRFIIIVLVIIVLGLFLNYSNLFNL
;
A
#
# COMPACT_ATOMS: atom_id res chain seq x y z
N MET A 1 -24.95 -14.21 -5.24
CA MET A 1 -26.10 -13.67 -4.47
C MET A 1 -25.52 -12.87 -3.32
N VAL A 2 -25.73 -11.56 -3.33
CA VAL A 2 -25.24 -10.60 -2.33
C VAL A 2 -26.34 -10.41 -1.28
N LYS A 3 -26.03 -10.77 -0.03
CA LYS A 3 -26.89 -10.57 1.14
C LYS A 3 -26.43 -9.36 1.94
N ILE A 4 -27.35 -8.49 2.32
CA ILE A 4 -27.05 -7.34 3.19
C ILE A 4 -27.69 -7.58 4.55
N ILE A 5 -26.85 -7.65 5.58
CA ILE A 5 -27.30 -7.74 6.98
C ILE A 5 -27.46 -6.31 7.50
N LEU A 6 -28.64 -6.00 8.03
CA LEU A 6 -29.01 -4.71 8.58
C LEU A 6 -29.36 -4.89 10.06
N ASN A 7 -28.76 -4.11 10.96
CA ASN A 7 -29.17 -4.07 12.37
C ASN A 7 -30.09 -2.88 12.63
N ASN A 8 -31.25 -3.14 13.22
CA ASN A 8 -32.24 -2.11 13.51
C ASN A 8 -31.70 -1.08 14.50
N LYS A 9 -31.72 0.20 14.14
CA LYS A 9 -31.28 1.29 15.01
C LYS A 9 -32.35 1.74 16.02
N LYS A 10 -33.59 1.28 15.88
CA LYS A 10 -34.64 1.50 16.88
C LYS A 10 -34.53 0.46 18.01
N LYS A 11 -33.92 0.87 19.13
CA LYS A 11 -33.64 -0.01 20.29
C LYS A 11 -34.88 -0.73 20.83
N ASP A 12 -36.03 -0.06 20.80
CA ASP A 12 -37.29 -0.58 21.35
C ASP A 12 -38.05 -1.51 20.40
N SER A 13 -37.61 -1.64 19.14
CA SER A 13 -38.25 -2.57 18.20
C SER A 13 -37.96 -4.02 18.61
N PRO A 14 -38.95 -4.94 18.55
CA PRO A 14 -38.71 -6.37 18.76
C PRO A 14 -37.92 -6.99 17.60
N TYR A 15 -37.85 -6.34 16.44
CA TYR A 15 -37.12 -6.81 15.27
C TYR A 15 -35.72 -6.23 15.25
N LYS A 16 -34.71 -7.06 15.57
CA LYS A 16 -33.33 -6.59 15.79
C LYS A 16 -32.48 -6.55 14.53
N SER A 17 -32.72 -7.44 13.58
CA SER A 17 -31.94 -7.56 12.35
C SER A 17 -32.82 -7.94 11.17
N ALA A 18 -32.36 -7.59 9.99
CA ALA A 18 -32.98 -7.93 8.72
C ALA A 18 -31.89 -8.40 7.74
N ILE A 19 -32.17 -9.41 6.94
CA ILE A 19 -31.27 -9.90 5.89
C ILE A 19 -31.93 -9.65 4.55
N LEU A 20 -31.39 -8.72 3.78
CA LEU A 20 -31.89 -8.41 2.45
C LEU A 20 -31.18 -9.25 1.39
N ASN A 21 -31.97 -9.89 0.53
CA ASN A 21 -31.47 -10.55 -0.67
C ASN A 21 -31.64 -9.64 -1.89
N LEU A 22 -30.54 -9.05 -2.36
CA LEU A 22 -30.58 -8.10 -3.47
C LEU A 22 -31.05 -8.71 -4.80
N SER A 23 -30.90 -10.03 -5.02
CA SER A 23 -31.33 -10.65 -6.28
C SER A 23 -32.85 -10.87 -6.34
N GLU A 24 -33.49 -11.04 -5.18
CA GLU A 24 -34.91 -11.36 -5.06
C GLU A 24 -35.74 -10.12 -4.72
N GLY A 25 -35.13 -9.07 -4.18
CA GLY A 25 -35.84 -7.87 -3.69
C GLY A 25 -36.58 -8.09 -2.37
N ASN A 26 -36.40 -9.26 -1.75
CA ASN A 26 -37.07 -9.67 -0.53
C ASN A 26 -36.12 -9.62 0.66
N CYS A 27 -36.70 -9.35 1.82
CA CYS A 27 -36.02 -9.19 3.09
C CYS A 27 -36.51 -10.25 4.07
N ILE A 28 -35.60 -10.86 4.83
CA ILE A 28 -35.94 -11.79 5.91
C ILE A 28 -35.83 -11.06 7.24
N ILE A 29 -36.91 -11.01 8.00
CA ILE A 29 -36.99 -10.42 9.34
C ILE A 29 -37.68 -11.42 10.28
N ASN A 30 -37.04 -11.81 11.38
CA ASN A 30 -37.54 -12.86 12.29
C ASN A 30 -37.99 -14.17 11.59
N ASN A 31 -37.26 -14.61 10.55
CA ASN A 31 -37.58 -15.77 9.71
C ASN A 31 -38.84 -15.61 8.82
N GLU A 32 -39.42 -14.41 8.74
CA GLU A 32 -40.50 -14.09 7.80
C GLU A 32 -39.92 -13.33 6.60
N GLU A 33 -40.37 -13.73 5.41
CA GLU A 33 -40.01 -13.06 4.16
C GLU A 33 -41.00 -11.93 3.87
N VAL A 34 -40.48 -10.72 3.74
CA VAL A 34 -41.25 -9.49 3.54
C VAL A 34 -40.63 -8.65 2.42
N ALA A 35 -41.46 -7.83 1.77
CA ALA A 35 -40.95 -6.86 0.81
C ALA A 35 -40.10 -5.78 1.52
N LEU A 36 -39.11 -5.21 0.81
CA LEU A 36 -38.20 -4.21 1.39
C LEU A 36 -38.93 -2.97 1.94
N ASP A 37 -39.96 -2.51 1.25
CA ASP A 37 -40.80 -1.36 1.65
C ASP A 37 -41.69 -1.66 2.87
N ALA A 38 -41.96 -2.92 3.16
CA ALA A 38 -42.71 -3.33 4.34
C ALA A 38 -41.93 -3.15 5.64
N LEU A 39 -40.58 -3.01 5.59
CA LEU A 39 -39.73 -2.86 6.78
C LEU A 39 -40.17 -1.73 7.72
N GLU A 40 -40.73 -0.64 7.19
CA GLU A 40 -41.23 0.48 8.00
C GLU A 40 -42.34 0.04 8.97
N GLN A 41 -43.20 -0.91 8.55
CA GLN A 41 -44.29 -1.46 9.36
C GLN A 41 -43.78 -2.25 10.56
N PHE A 42 -42.57 -2.82 10.46
CA PHE A 42 -41.88 -3.54 11.52
C PHE A 42 -41.13 -2.61 12.49
N ASN A 43 -41.39 -1.29 12.42
CA ASN A 43 -40.62 -0.29 13.16
C ASN A 43 -39.11 -0.50 12.95
N PHE A 44 -38.71 -0.80 11.71
CA PHE A 44 -37.32 -1.05 11.34
C PHE A 44 -36.69 0.22 10.77
N SER A 45 -35.45 0.51 11.15
CA SER A 45 -34.70 1.64 10.62
C SER A 45 -33.22 1.31 10.55
N HIS A 46 -32.61 1.62 9.41
CA HIS A 46 -31.18 1.54 9.20
C HIS A 46 -30.75 2.69 8.28
N PRO A 47 -29.62 3.39 8.52
CA PRO A 47 -29.20 4.55 7.73
C PRO A 47 -29.11 4.26 6.21
N LEU A 48 -28.68 3.05 5.84
CA LEU A 48 -28.58 2.63 4.44
C LEU A 48 -29.91 2.69 3.68
N LEU A 49 -31.04 2.44 4.34
CA LEU A 49 -32.38 2.49 3.71
C LEU A 49 -32.80 3.91 3.31
N THR A 50 -32.12 4.92 3.88
CA THR A 50 -32.39 6.35 3.66
C THR A 50 -31.23 7.05 2.95
N GLU A 51 -30.15 6.33 2.62
CA GLU A 51 -29.00 6.90 1.94
C GLU A 51 -29.35 7.20 0.47
N LEU A 52 -28.95 8.38 -0.01
CA LEU A 52 -29.27 8.79 -1.38
C LEU A 52 -28.49 7.92 -2.39
N PRO A 53 -29.19 7.22 -3.30
CA PRO A 53 -28.53 6.41 -4.32
C PRO A 53 -27.89 7.28 -5.41
N LEU A 54 -27.01 6.68 -6.20
CA LEU A 54 -26.58 7.25 -7.46
C LEU A 54 -27.73 7.22 -8.46
N HIS A 55 -27.83 8.25 -9.29
CA HIS A 55 -28.83 8.34 -10.35
C HIS A 55 -28.20 8.02 -11.70
N SER A 56 -28.89 7.20 -12.50
CA SER A 56 -28.55 6.94 -13.89
C SER A 56 -29.82 6.64 -14.68
N SER A 57 -29.87 7.05 -15.94
CA SER A 57 -30.89 6.64 -16.91
C SER A 57 -30.61 5.26 -17.51
N THR A 58 -29.44 4.70 -17.22
CA THR A 58 -28.99 3.37 -17.62
C THR A 58 -28.66 2.57 -16.37
N ASN A 59 -28.22 1.31 -16.52
CA ASN A 59 -27.69 0.54 -15.38
C ASN A 59 -26.21 0.84 -15.07
N LEU A 60 -25.61 1.83 -15.74
CA LEU A 60 -24.24 2.29 -15.48
C LEU A 60 -24.27 3.52 -14.55
N TYR A 61 -23.74 3.37 -13.35
CA TYR A 61 -23.67 4.39 -12.32
C TYR A 61 -22.25 4.90 -12.20
N ARG A 62 -22.07 6.19 -12.45
CA ARG A 62 -20.75 6.84 -12.39
C ARG A 62 -20.64 7.68 -11.13
N TYR A 63 -19.51 7.56 -10.45
CA TYR A 63 -19.19 8.42 -9.33
C TYR A 63 -17.73 8.85 -9.40
N SER A 64 -17.51 10.16 -9.25
CA SER A 64 -16.17 10.71 -9.11
C SER A 64 -16.01 11.32 -7.73
N TYR A 65 -14.92 10.97 -7.04
CA TYR A 65 -14.58 11.50 -5.72
C TYR A 65 -13.44 12.50 -5.83
N HIS A 66 -13.47 13.53 -4.98
CA HIS A 66 -12.52 14.65 -5.04
C HIS A 66 -11.50 14.66 -3.91
N ASN A 67 -11.83 13.98 -2.82
CA ASN A 67 -11.00 13.91 -1.61
C ASN A 67 -11.19 12.53 -0.95
N PHE A 68 -10.46 12.29 0.15
CA PHE A 68 -10.48 11.01 0.82
C PHE A 68 -11.80 10.71 1.55
N ALA A 69 -12.49 11.73 2.08
CA ALA A 69 -13.79 11.54 2.71
C ALA A 69 -14.87 11.11 1.69
N ASP A 70 -14.80 11.65 0.47
CA ASP A 70 -15.65 11.22 -0.65
C ASP A 70 -15.38 9.75 -1.02
N LEU A 71 -14.10 9.34 -1.07
CA LEU A 71 -13.70 7.96 -1.34
C LEU A 71 -14.29 7.00 -0.29
N LEU A 72 -14.19 7.33 0.99
CA LEU A 72 -14.74 6.49 2.06
C LEU A 72 -16.28 6.40 2.03
N ARG A 73 -16.96 7.25 1.26
CA ARG A 73 -18.41 7.18 1.06
C ARG A 73 -18.83 6.22 -0.07
N VAL A 74 -17.89 5.83 -0.94
CA VAL A 74 -18.17 4.99 -2.11
C VAL A 74 -18.95 3.71 -1.75
N PRO A 75 -18.56 2.92 -0.72
CA PRO A 75 -19.32 1.72 -0.38
C PRO A 75 -20.80 2.00 -0.07
N ARG A 76 -21.10 3.07 0.67
CA ARG A 76 -22.49 3.45 0.97
C ARG A 76 -23.28 3.76 -0.29
N LEU A 77 -22.70 4.54 -1.20
CA LEU A 77 -23.36 4.93 -2.44
C LEU A 77 -23.66 3.71 -3.31
N VAL A 78 -22.73 2.76 -3.39
CA VAL A 78 -22.92 1.49 -4.14
C VAL A 78 -24.08 0.70 -3.56
N TYR A 79 -24.05 0.40 -2.26
CA TYR A 79 -25.10 -0.41 -1.65
C TYR A 79 -26.46 0.30 -1.62
N ALA A 80 -26.51 1.61 -1.35
CA ALA A 80 -27.74 2.40 -1.46
C ALA A 80 -28.31 2.34 -2.88
N THR A 81 -27.46 2.47 -3.90
CA THR A 81 -27.90 2.37 -5.30
C THR A 81 -28.51 1.00 -5.60
N LEU A 82 -27.90 -0.08 -5.10
CA LEU A 82 -28.43 -1.44 -5.29
C LEU A 82 -29.78 -1.65 -4.61
N LEU A 83 -30.00 -1.06 -3.42
CA LEU A 83 -31.30 -1.12 -2.73
C LEU A 83 -32.43 -0.48 -3.53
N HIS A 84 -32.12 0.60 -4.25
CA HIS A 84 -33.11 1.42 -4.95
C HIS A 84 -33.19 1.11 -6.46
N ALA A 85 -32.30 0.28 -6.98
CA ALA A 85 -32.29 -0.11 -8.39
C ALA A 85 -33.44 -1.06 -8.71
N LYS A 86 -34.12 -0.85 -9.85
CA LYS A 86 -35.17 -1.76 -10.33
C LYS A 86 -34.64 -3.15 -10.70
N ASN A 87 -33.38 -3.23 -11.12
CA ASN A 87 -32.71 -4.49 -11.47
C ASN A 87 -31.25 -4.46 -10.95
N PRO A 88 -31.04 -4.74 -9.65
CA PRO A 88 -29.72 -4.66 -9.01
C PRO A 88 -28.65 -5.54 -9.68
N LEU A 89 -29.04 -6.68 -10.25
CA LEU A 89 -28.15 -7.64 -10.91
C LEU A 89 -27.50 -7.08 -12.18
N SER A 90 -28.14 -6.08 -12.79
CA SER A 90 -27.65 -5.44 -14.00
C SER A 90 -26.83 -4.18 -13.74
N CYS A 91 -26.70 -3.76 -12.47
CA CYS A 91 -25.97 -2.56 -12.11
C CYS A 91 -24.47 -2.71 -12.36
N HIS A 92 -23.90 -1.68 -12.95
CA HIS A 92 -22.48 -1.52 -13.22
C HIS A 92 -22.03 -0.19 -12.61
N PHE A 93 -20.97 -0.22 -11.82
CA PHE A 93 -20.39 0.94 -11.16
C PHE A 93 -19.07 1.31 -11.80
N GLU A 94 -18.89 2.60 -12.10
CA GLU A 94 -17.63 3.19 -12.51
C GLU A 94 -17.24 4.26 -11.50
N ILE A 95 -16.19 3.95 -10.71
CA ILE A 95 -15.70 4.80 -9.63
C ILE A 95 -14.33 5.33 -10.00
N LEU A 96 -14.19 6.66 -10.10
CA LEU A 96 -12.98 7.31 -10.61
C LEU A 96 -12.51 8.45 -9.70
N PRO A 97 -11.21 8.55 -9.38
CA PRO A 97 -10.67 9.76 -8.76
C PRO A 97 -10.81 10.94 -9.73
N SER A 98 -11.14 12.12 -9.22
CA SER A 98 -11.01 13.33 -10.01
C SER A 98 -9.54 13.78 -10.12
N SER A 99 -9.26 14.66 -11.07
CA SER A 99 -7.93 15.29 -11.20
C SER A 99 -7.51 16.05 -9.93
N SER A 100 -8.45 16.54 -9.13
CA SER A 100 -8.17 17.22 -7.87
C SER A 100 -7.74 16.28 -6.74
N PHE A 101 -8.03 14.98 -6.86
CA PHE A 101 -7.65 13.98 -5.85
C PHE A 101 -6.13 13.74 -5.84
N PHE A 102 -5.50 13.71 -7.02
CA PHE A 102 -4.06 13.48 -7.19
C PHE A 102 -3.17 14.67 -6.81
N LYS A 103 -3.68 15.62 -6.03
CA LYS A 103 -2.88 16.73 -5.51
C LYS A 103 -1.92 16.20 -4.46
N LEU A 104 -0.75 15.72 -4.92
CA LEU A 104 0.39 15.45 -4.06
C LEU A 104 0.84 16.74 -3.38
N LYS A 105 1.38 16.60 -2.16
CA LYS A 105 2.09 17.71 -1.54
C LYS A 105 3.33 17.97 -2.38
N SER A 106 3.33 19.06 -3.13
CA SER A 106 4.43 19.48 -4.03
C SER A 106 5.78 19.66 -3.33
N ILE A 107 5.79 19.57 -2.00
CA ILE A 107 6.92 19.76 -1.11
C ILE A 107 7.51 18.47 -0.54
N TYR A 108 6.93 17.29 -0.82
CA TYR A 108 7.46 16.05 -0.23
C TYR A 108 8.88 15.77 -0.69
N LYS A 109 9.74 15.59 0.30
CA LYS A 109 11.12 15.16 0.16
C LYS A 109 11.33 13.96 1.07
N ILE A 110 11.95 12.93 0.53
CA ILE A 110 12.19 11.68 1.23
C ILE A 110 13.67 11.65 1.59
N PRO A 111 14.03 11.59 2.89
CA PRO A 111 15.40 11.34 3.27
C PRO A 111 15.88 10.02 2.66
N PHE A 112 17.01 10.07 1.97
CA PHE A 112 17.51 8.98 1.14
C PHE A 112 19.00 8.64 1.39
N SER A 113 19.33 7.35 1.27
CA SER A 113 20.70 6.85 1.28
C SER A 113 20.94 5.80 0.21
N LEU A 114 22.06 5.93 -0.53
CA LEU A 114 22.59 4.89 -1.42
C LEU A 114 23.35 3.76 -0.69
N ASP A 115 23.46 3.84 0.63
CA ASP A 115 24.17 2.89 1.47
C ASP A 115 23.26 2.54 2.65
N TYR A 116 22.63 1.36 2.59
CA TYR A 116 21.65 0.94 3.61
C TYR A 116 22.20 0.86 5.04
N ARG A 117 23.53 0.83 5.20
CA ARG A 117 24.18 0.84 6.51
C ARG A 117 24.40 2.25 7.07
N LYS A 118 24.10 3.29 6.29
CA LYS A 118 24.30 4.69 6.68
C LYS A 118 23.00 5.47 6.64
N ALA A 119 22.81 6.28 7.67
CA ALA A 119 21.68 7.19 7.75
C ALA A 119 21.64 8.15 6.55
N ALA A 120 20.44 8.53 6.13
CA ALA A 120 20.25 9.44 5.01
C ALA A 120 20.84 10.83 5.31
N LYS A 121 21.67 11.31 4.39
CA LYS A 121 22.26 12.67 4.41
C LYS A 121 21.76 13.55 3.27
N GLU A 122 21.01 12.98 2.35
CA GLU A 122 20.39 13.69 1.24
C GLU A 122 18.89 13.40 1.24
N GLU A 123 18.17 14.13 0.40
CA GLU A 123 16.76 13.92 0.16
C GLU A 123 16.53 13.78 -1.33
N ILE A 124 15.53 12.99 -1.71
CA ILE A 124 15.03 12.89 -3.08
C ILE A 124 13.59 13.41 -3.13
N THR A 125 13.19 14.00 -4.25
CA THR A 125 11.80 14.39 -4.47
C THR A 125 10.94 13.18 -4.81
N ILE A 126 9.62 13.32 -4.69
CA ILE A 126 8.67 12.30 -5.13
C ILE A 126 8.81 11.98 -6.62
N SER A 127 9.07 12.98 -7.47
CA SER A 127 9.32 12.73 -8.91
C SER A 127 10.54 11.84 -9.10
N GLN A 128 11.64 12.15 -8.41
CA GLN A 128 12.85 11.32 -8.48
C GLN A 128 12.56 9.89 -8.03
N LEU A 129 11.86 9.70 -6.91
CA LEU A 129 11.47 8.37 -6.45
C LEU A 129 10.64 7.63 -7.50
N ASN A 130 9.62 8.29 -8.08
CA ASN A 130 8.75 7.71 -9.11
C ASN A 130 9.55 7.22 -10.31
N ASP A 131 10.44 8.07 -10.82
CA ASP A 131 11.24 7.77 -12.01
C ASP A 131 12.26 6.66 -11.73
N ILE A 132 12.92 6.68 -10.57
CA ILE A 132 13.88 5.65 -10.15
C ILE A 132 13.19 4.29 -10.00
N VAL A 133 12.07 4.23 -9.28
CA VAL A 133 11.35 2.97 -9.05
C VAL A 133 10.81 2.44 -10.37
N SER A 134 10.32 3.31 -11.26
CA SER A 134 9.83 2.91 -12.58
C SER A 134 10.93 2.29 -13.44
N ASP A 135 12.14 2.89 -13.43
CA ASP A 135 13.30 2.35 -14.15
C ASP A 135 13.71 0.97 -13.63
N PHE A 136 13.66 0.74 -12.32
CA PHE A 136 14.02 -0.57 -11.74
C PHE A 136 12.95 -1.64 -11.93
N SER A 137 11.67 -1.25 -11.91
CA SER A 137 10.56 -2.20 -11.88
C SER A 137 10.02 -2.56 -13.27
N GLY A 138 10.31 -1.74 -14.28
CA GLY A 138 9.78 -1.90 -15.64
C GLY A 138 8.29 -1.54 -15.77
N PHE A 139 7.70 -0.92 -14.75
CA PHE A 139 6.33 -0.39 -14.80
C PHE A 139 6.30 1.03 -14.23
N LYS A 140 5.28 1.81 -14.60
CA LYS A 140 5.14 3.18 -14.11
C LYS A 140 4.71 3.19 -12.65
N PHE A 141 5.56 3.71 -11.77
CA PHE A 141 5.29 3.89 -10.35
C PHE A 141 4.87 5.31 -10.02
N HIS A 142 3.87 5.43 -9.15
CA HIS A 142 3.30 6.66 -8.64
C HIS A 142 3.25 6.61 -7.13
N PHE A 143 4.07 7.42 -6.47
CA PHE A 143 3.93 7.61 -5.03
C PHE A 143 2.54 8.15 -4.72
N GLN A 144 1.86 7.50 -3.80
CA GLN A 144 0.53 7.87 -3.35
C GLN A 144 0.38 7.52 -1.87
N ASP A 145 0.14 8.54 -1.04
CA ASP A 145 -0.03 8.42 0.42
C ASP A 145 -1.45 8.07 0.85
N LYS A 146 -2.39 7.96 -0.09
CA LYS A 146 -3.80 7.62 0.15
C LYS A 146 -4.27 6.47 -0.72
N PHE A 147 -5.35 5.81 -0.32
CA PHE A 147 -5.98 4.80 -1.16
C PHE A 147 -6.58 5.44 -2.42
N ILE A 148 -6.56 4.69 -3.52
CA ILE A 148 -7.24 5.05 -4.76
C ILE A 148 -8.23 3.94 -5.08
N ILE A 149 -9.47 4.29 -5.39
CA ILE A 149 -10.42 3.40 -6.07
C ILE A 149 -10.52 3.91 -7.50
N GLU A 150 -9.99 3.18 -8.47
CA GLU A 150 -10.14 3.45 -9.90
C GLU A 150 -10.56 2.15 -10.55
N SER A 151 -11.87 1.88 -10.51
CA SER A 151 -12.38 0.56 -10.83
C SER A 151 -13.74 0.63 -11.49
N GLN A 152 -13.96 -0.32 -12.40
CA GLN A 152 -15.26 -0.73 -12.87
C GLN A 152 -15.59 -2.06 -12.23
N PHE A 153 -16.77 -2.19 -11.64
CA PHE A 153 -17.22 -3.46 -11.06
C PHE A 153 -18.73 -3.63 -11.16
N TYR A 154 -19.13 -4.90 -11.11
CA TYR A 154 -20.48 -5.39 -11.28
C TYR A 154 -21.02 -5.92 -9.95
N TYR A 155 -22.32 -6.22 -9.93
CA TYR A 155 -22.97 -6.88 -8.79
C TYR A 155 -22.26 -8.16 -8.35
N GLU A 156 -21.77 -8.96 -9.32
CA GLU A 156 -21.12 -10.25 -9.06
C GLU A 156 -19.74 -10.15 -8.43
N ASP A 157 -19.09 -8.98 -8.51
CA ASP A 157 -17.78 -8.73 -7.91
C ASP A 157 -17.87 -8.46 -6.39
N LEU A 158 -19.04 -8.05 -5.92
CA LEU A 158 -19.28 -7.71 -4.52
C LEU A 158 -19.25 -8.96 -3.61
N PRO A 159 -18.95 -8.79 -2.32
CA PRO A 159 -19.00 -9.90 -1.37
C PRO A 159 -20.38 -10.57 -1.37
N ALA A 160 -20.41 -11.90 -1.23
CA ALA A 160 -21.66 -12.65 -1.15
C ALA A 160 -22.53 -12.25 0.06
N GLU A 161 -21.91 -11.71 1.11
CA GLU A 161 -22.59 -11.19 2.29
C GLU A 161 -21.83 -9.98 2.84
N ILE A 162 -22.57 -8.98 3.32
CA ILE A 162 -22.01 -7.82 4.00
C ILE A 162 -22.84 -7.41 5.22
N ASP A 163 -22.16 -7.03 6.30
CA ASP A 163 -22.76 -6.29 7.41
C ASP A 163 -22.80 -4.80 7.07
N ALA A 164 -24.00 -4.27 6.83
CA ALA A 164 -24.22 -2.88 6.47
C ALA A 164 -23.83 -1.88 7.58
N ASP A 165 -23.72 -2.34 8.82
CA ASP A 165 -23.27 -1.48 9.92
C ASP A 165 -21.82 -1.04 9.72
N LEU A 166 -20.99 -1.88 9.08
CA LEU A 166 -19.59 -1.55 8.77
C LEU A 166 -19.48 -0.30 7.89
N LEU A 167 -20.47 -0.06 7.02
CA LEU A 167 -20.53 1.13 6.16
C LEU A 167 -20.63 2.42 6.99
N TYR A 168 -21.15 2.34 8.22
CA TYR A 168 -21.37 3.48 9.12
C TYR A 168 -20.51 3.43 10.38
N LYS A 169 -19.72 2.36 10.58
CA LYS A 169 -18.85 2.20 11.73
C LYS A 169 -17.75 3.27 11.71
N LYS A 170 -17.84 4.20 12.65
CA LYS A 170 -16.77 5.16 12.91
C LYS A 170 -15.79 4.55 13.89
N ASP A 171 -14.52 4.67 13.56
CA ASP A 171 -13.42 4.39 14.46
C ASP A 171 -12.60 5.68 14.52
N ASP A 172 -12.85 6.48 15.57
CA ASP A 172 -12.26 7.82 15.68
C ASP A 172 -10.74 7.72 15.83
N VAL A 173 -10.23 6.68 16.48
CA VAL A 173 -8.79 6.42 16.61
C VAL A 173 -8.18 6.17 15.23
N ILE A 174 -8.75 5.25 14.44
CA ILE A 174 -8.23 4.96 13.09
C ILE A 174 -8.36 6.18 12.18
N ARG A 175 -9.41 6.99 12.35
CA ARG A 175 -9.57 8.23 11.60
C ARG A 175 -8.48 9.25 11.94
N GLU A 176 -8.16 9.44 13.22
CA GLU A 176 -7.04 10.28 13.64
C GLU A 176 -5.71 9.76 13.07
N LEU A 177 -5.49 8.44 13.06
CA LEU A 177 -4.30 7.85 12.44
C LEU A 177 -4.26 8.10 10.93
N LEU A 178 -5.40 8.06 10.23
CA LEU A 178 -5.47 8.36 8.80
C LEU A 178 -5.08 9.82 8.49
N ASP A 179 -5.36 10.75 9.41
CA ASP A 179 -4.92 12.13 9.30
C ASP A 179 -3.40 12.27 9.57
N LEU A 180 -2.82 11.38 10.39
CA LEU A 180 -1.37 11.29 10.66
C LEU A 180 -0.58 10.53 9.59
N ALA A 181 -1.26 9.78 8.71
CA ALA A 181 -0.64 8.90 7.70
C ALA A 181 0.34 9.60 6.75
N ASP A 182 0.22 10.92 6.65
CA ASP A 182 1.06 11.77 5.82
C ASP A 182 2.45 12.07 6.45
N ASN A 183 2.68 11.72 7.72
CA ASN A 183 3.92 12.06 8.41
C ASN A 183 5.04 11.04 8.14
N ILE A 184 5.79 11.25 7.07
CA ILE A 184 6.93 10.40 6.70
C ILE A 184 8.29 10.94 7.20
N GLU A 185 8.33 12.09 7.86
CA GLU A 185 9.57 12.69 8.39
C GLU A 185 10.36 11.79 9.37
N PRO A 186 9.70 10.95 10.20
CA PRO A 186 10.37 9.98 11.05
C PRO A 186 11.15 8.89 10.30
N LEU A 187 11.02 8.80 8.98
CA LEU A 187 11.47 7.67 8.20
C LEU A 187 12.48 8.08 7.14
N GLU A 188 13.24 7.10 6.67
CA GLU A 188 14.11 7.27 5.52
C GLU A 188 14.12 6.03 4.64
N LEU A 189 14.32 6.28 3.35
CA LEU A 189 14.47 5.24 2.35
C LEU A 189 15.97 4.96 2.16
N ARG A 190 16.36 3.69 2.19
CA ARG A 190 17.73 3.32 1.83
C ARG A 190 17.75 2.26 0.74
N TYR A 191 18.63 2.43 -0.25
CA TYR A 191 18.88 1.40 -1.25
C TYR A 191 19.77 0.29 -0.67
N ILE A 192 19.31 -0.95 -0.76
CA ILE A 192 19.97 -2.13 -0.20
C ILE A 192 20.85 -2.79 -1.27
N ASN A 193 20.23 -3.36 -2.30
CA ASN A 193 20.90 -4.05 -3.41
C ASN A 193 19.90 -4.30 -4.57
N HIS A 194 20.36 -4.90 -5.67
CA HIS A 194 19.50 -5.17 -6.84
C HIS A 194 18.50 -6.31 -6.64
N PHE A 195 18.66 -7.14 -5.61
CA PHE A 195 17.77 -8.28 -5.35
C PHE A 195 16.49 -7.84 -4.64
N ILE A 196 16.62 -6.97 -3.64
CA ILE A 196 15.49 -6.54 -2.80
C ILE A 196 15.10 -5.07 -3.03
N GLY A 197 15.99 -4.28 -3.63
CA GLY A 197 15.76 -2.87 -3.91
C GLY A 197 15.93 -1.99 -2.68
N PHE A 198 14.83 -1.44 -2.18
CA PHE A 198 14.83 -0.46 -1.09
C PHE A 198 14.41 -1.07 0.24
N GLY A 199 14.73 -0.38 1.33
CA GLY A 199 14.18 -0.65 2.66
C GLY A 199 13.79 0.66 3.37
N ILE A 200 12.86 0.56 4.29
CA ILE A 200 12.48 1.66 5.18
C ILE A 200 13.23 1.54 6.50
N TYR A 201 13.77 2.66 6.97
CA TYR A 201 14.49 2.75 8.23
C TYR A 201 13.92 3.89 9.05
N THR A 202 13.93 3.75 10.37
CA THR A 202 13.48 4.83 11.24
C THR A 202 14.60 5.82 11.55
N ARG A 203 14.28 7.11 11.59
CA ARG A 203 15.19 8.23 11.97
C ARG A 203 15.09 8.59 13.45
N GLN A 204 14.09 8.04 14.14
CA GLN A 204 13.84 8.21 15.57
C GLN A 204 13.49 6.86 16.22
N PRO A 205 13.58 6.73 17.55
CA PRO A 205 12.98 5.58 18.23
C PRO A 205 11.47 5.51 17.94
N ILE A 206 10.92 4.31 17.83
CA ILE A 206 9.47 4.04 17.76
C ILE A 206 9.14 3.14 18.94
N GLU A 207 8.14 3.51 19.73
CA GLU A 207 7.71 2.74 20.89
C GLU A 207 6.89 1.51 20.47
N LYS A 208 6.90 0.47 21.30
CA LYS A 208 6.02 -0.68 21.11
C LYS A 208 4.55 -0.23 20.98
N ASP A 209 3.81 -0.88 20.08
CA ASP A 209 2.40 -0.64 19.77
C ASP A 209 2.12 0.74 19.14
N GLU A 210 3.17 1.52 18.82
CA GLU A 210 3.04 2.79 18.11
C GLU A 210 2.63 2.57 16.65
N PHE A 211 1.71 3.40 16.17
CA PHE A 211 1.33 3.45 14.76
C PHE A 211 2.50 3.97 13.92
N VAL A 212 2.79 3.28 12.82
CA VAL A 212 3.90 3.64 11.94
C VAL A 212 3.37 4.21 10.62
N LEU A 213 2.66 3.41 9.83
CA LEU A 213 2.14 3.82 8.53
C LEU A 213 0.86 3.05 8.18
N PHE A 214 0.05 3.60 7.28
CA PHE A 214 -0.85 2.77 6.48
C PHE A 214 -0.10 2.19 5.27
N TYR A 215 -0.45 0.97 4.87
CA TYR A 215 -0.06 0.42 3.57
C TYR A 215 -1.06 0.90 2.52
N CYS A 216 -0.68 1.90 1.74
CA CYS A 216 -1.54 2.54 0.74
C CYS A 216 -1.26 2.03 -0.67
N GLY A 217 -2.29 2.07 -1.51
CA GLY A 217 -2.21 1.73 -2.92
C GLY A 217 -3.57 1.79 -3.61
N MET A 218 -3.67 1.14 -4.77
CA MET A 218 -4.92 1.04 -5.52
C MET A 218 -5.79 -0.08 -4.95
N LYS A 219 -7.09 0.17 -4.82
CA LYS A 219 -8.08 -0.81 -4.41
C LYS A 219 -8.54 -1.57 -5.64
N ASN A 220 -8.15 -2.84 -5.73
CA ASN A 220 -8.36 -3.69 -6.89
C ASN A 220 -9.04 -5.00 -6.49
N LEU A 221 -9.93 -5.52 -7.36
CA LEU A 221 -10.47 -6.87 -7.25
C LEU A 221 -9.40 -7.89 -7.66
N GLU A 222 -8.79 -7.65 -8.82
CA GLU A 222 -7.82 -8.54 -9.45
C GLU A 222 -6.49 -7.80 -9.67
N PRO A 223 -5.47 -8.02 -8.82
CA PRO A 223 -4.17 -7.39 -9.00
C PRO A 223 -3.43 -7.97 -10.20
N LYS A 224 -2.67 -7.13 -10.92
CA LYS A 224 -1.81 -7.60 -12.02
C LYS A 224 -0.69 -8.54 -11.54
N ALA A 225 -0.30 -8.42 -10.27
CA ALA A 225 0.69 -9.28 -9.63
C ALA A 225 0.46 -9.32 -8.11
N MET A 226 0.68 -10.47 -7.50
CA MET A 226 0.40 -10.68 -6.07
C MET A 226 1.45 -10.08 -5.13
N HIS A 227 2.58 -9.61 -5.65
CA HIS A 227 3.76 -9.25 -4.86
C HIS A 227 3.59 -7.98 -4.01
N TYR A 228 2.52 -7.21 -4.26
CA TYR A 228 2.21 -5.96 -3.57
C TYR A 228 0.75 -5.92 -3.12
N TYR A 229 0.08 -7.08 -3.10
CA TYR A 229 -1.36 -7.15 -2.89
C TYR A 229 -1.72 -7.69 -1.50
N PHE A 230 -2.41 -6.86 -0.73
CA PHE A 230 -3.13 -7.29 0.47
C PHE A 230 -4.54 -7.70 0.10
N HIS A 231 -4.83 -8.99 0.24
CA HIS A 231 -6.18 -9.51 0.05
C HIS A 231 -7.18 -8.88 1.02
N PRO A 232 -8.39 -8.55 0.55
CA PRO A 232 -9.43 -8.10 1.44
C PRO A 232 -9.90 -9.25 2.34
N LYS A 233 -10.23 -8.91 3.59
CA LYS A 233 -10.92 -9.77 4.55
C LYS A 233 -12.28 -9.20 4.92
N THR A 234 -12.40 -7.87 4.97
CA THR A 234 -13.59 -7.17 5.46
C THR A 234 -14.00 -6.00 4.57
N ASP A 235 -13.38 -5.85 3.41
CA ASP A 235 -13.71 -4.78 2.46
C ASP A 235 -15.10 -4.95 1.86
N ALA A 236 -15.91 -3.90 1.95
CA ALA A 236 -17.29 -3.88 1.50
C ALA A 236 -17.45 -4.02 -0.01
N LEU A 237 -16.42 -3.67 -0.77
CA LEU A 237 -16.41 -3.79 -2.24
C LEU A 237 -15.60 -4.99 -2.71
N ASN A 238 -15.16 -5.87 -1.80
CA ASN A 238 -14.31 -7.02 -2.08
C ASN A 238 -12.96 -6.64 -2.72
N THR A 239 -12.47 -5.42 -2.47
CA THR A 239 -11.24 -4.92 -3.08
C THR A 239 -10.04 -4.98 -2.11
N GLY A 240 -8.94 -5.58 -2.54
CA GLY A 240 -7.68 -5.56 -1.80
C GLY A 240 -6.82 -4.35 -2.13
N VAL A 241 -5.74 -4.15 -1.39
CA VAL A 241 -4.80 -3.02 -1.60
C VAL A 241 -3.62 -3.50 -2.43
N ASP A 242 -3.47 -2.98 -3.66
CA ASP A 242 -2.35 -3.22 -4.56
C ASP A 242 -1.39 -2.01 -4.58
N ALA A 243 -0.18 -2.19 -4.03
CA ALA A 243 0.84 -1.14 -4.00
C ALA A 243 1.85 -1.20 -5.16
N ARG A 244 1.56 -1.96 -6.23
CA ARG A 244 2.49 -2.13 -7.36
C ARG A 244 2.74 -0.81 -8.07
N GLU A 245 1.72 -0.27 -8.76
CA GLU A 245 1.82 0.95 -9.58
C GLU A 245 1.60 2.22 -8.75
N TYR A 246 0.79 2.15 -7.70
CA TYR A 246 0.51 3.26 -6.79
C TYR A 246 0.81 2.83 -5.37
N GLY A 247 1.65 3.54 -4.62
CA GLY A 247 1.88 3.20 -3.22
C GLY A 247 2.72 4.21 -2.46
N ASN A 248 2.74 4.10 -1.13
CA ASN A 248 3.50 4.99 -0.26
C ASN A 248 4.79 4.34 0.24
N MET A 249 5.41 4.90 1.29
CA MET A 249 6.62 4.36 1.91
C MET A 249 6.47 2.91 2.38
N ALA A 250 5.27 2.48 2.79
CA ALA A 250 5.04 1.15 3.35
C ALA A 250 5.35 0.02 2.37
N ARG A 251 5.22 0.27 1.06
CA ARG A 251 5.51 -0.73 0.01
C ARG A 251 6.96 -1.19 -0.03
N PHE A 252 7.87 -0.40 0.56
CA PHE A 252 9.31 -0.68 0.61
C PHE A 252 9.74 -1.28 1.95
N ILE A 253 8.81 -1.56 2.87
CA ILE A 253 9.13 -2.32 4.07
C ILE A 253 9.32 -3.78 3.65
N ASN A 254 10.47 -4.36 3.97
CA ASN A 254 10.81 -5.70 3.55
C ASN A 254 10.26 -6.79 4.48
N HIS A 255 10.33 -8.02 3.98
CA HIS A 255 9.97 -9.20 4.76
C HIS A 255 10.98 -9.50 5.88
N ALA A 256 10.45 -9.92 7.03
CA ALA A 256 11.13 -10.74 8.02
C ALA A 256 10.15 -11.75 8.66
N PRO A 257 10.60 -12.92 9.11
CA PRO A 257 9.75 -13.88 9.80
C PRO A 257 9.25 -13.35 11.16
N SER A 258 8.04 -13.72 11.57
CA SER A 258 7.50 -13.36 12.90
C SER A 258 8.18 -14.08 14.08
N SER A 259 8.85 -15.20 13.85
CA SER A 259 9.59 -15.93 14.89
C SER A 259 11.06 -15.56 14.91
N ASP A 260 11.65 -15.53 16.10
CA ASP A 260 13.10 -15.42 16.31
C ASP A 260 13.83 -16.69 15.83
N GLU A 261 13.90 -16.87 14.50
CA GLU A 261 14.84 -17.80 13.90
C GLU A 261 16.25 -17.32 14.23
N ALA A 262 17.06 -18.15 14.89
CA ALA A 262 18.36 -17.76 15.45
C ALA A 262 19.35 -17.11 14.45
N THR A 263 19.13 -17.31 13.15
CA THR A 263 20.00 -16.82 12.07
C THR A 263 19.43 -15.66 11.27
N SER A 264 18.20 -15.19 11.56
CA SER A 264 17.59 -14.08 10.82
C SER A 264 17.05 -12.97 11.71
N THR A 265 17.00 -11.77 11.15
CA THR A 265 16.30 -10.64 11.77
C THR A 265 14.79 -10.92 11.77
N SER A 266 14.15 -10.77 12.92
CA SER A 266 12.70 -10.94 13.09
C SER A 266 11.93 -9.69 12.69
N ALA A 267 10.66 -9.87 12.31
CA ALA A 267 9.73 -8.78 12.08
C ALA A 267 9.61 -7.89 13.33
N ASN A 268 9.68 -6.58 13.13
CA ASN A 268 9.45 -5.58 14.19
C ASN A 268 8.14 -4.81 14.00
N LEU A 269 7.41 -5.08 12.90
CA LEU A 269 6.08 -4.57 12.62
C LEU A 269 5.05 -5.68 12.46
N ILE A 270 3.78 -5.33 12.73
CA ILE A 270 2.61 -6.14 12.40
C ILE A 270 1.65 -5.34 11.51
N ALA A 271 1.09 -6.00 10.50
CA ALA A 271 0.05 -5.45 9.65
C ALA A 271 -1.34 -5.85 10.17
N ILE A 272 -2.19 -4.87 10.44
CA ILE A 272 -3.54 -5.05 10.99
C ILE A 272 -4.54 -4.41 10.03
N GLY A 273 -5.57 -5.17 9.64
CA GLY A 273 -6.67 -4.69 8.82
C GLY A 273 -7.75 -4.02 9.68
N TYR A 274 -8.14 -2.81 9.31
CA TYR A 274 -9.25 -2.08 9.91
C TYR A 274 -10.30 -1.78 8.85
N ASN A 275 -11.57 -1.84 9.23
CA ASN A 275 -12.67 -1.39 8.38
C ASN A 275 -13.04 0.04 8.75
N VAL A 276 -12.97 0.95 7.79
CA VAL A 276 -13.34 2.37 7.93
C VAL A 276 -14.44 2.67 6.92
N LEU A 277 -15.67 2.77 7.40
CA LEU A 277 -16.85 3.05 6.56
C LEU A 277 -17.02 2.06 5.40
N GLY A 278 -16.72 0.78 5.64
CA GLY A 278 -16.77 -0.26 4.62
C GLY A 278 -15.48 -0.43 3.83
N VAL A 279 -14.54 0.50 3.89
CA VAL A 279 -13.24 0.36 3.20
C VAL A 279 -12.24 -0.29 4.14
N GLU A 280 -11.67 -1.42 3.73
CA GLU A 280 -10.57 -2.04 4.48
C GLU A 280 -9.26 -1.32 4.20
N VAL A 281 -8.60 -0.89 5.29
CA VAL A 281 -7.29 -0.24 5.32
C VAL A 281 -6.33 -1.11 6.12
N ILE A 282 -5.04 -1.09 5.75
CA ILE A 282 -4.00 -1.88 6.43
C ILE A 282 -3.07 -0.92 7.17
N ALA A 283 -3.05 -1.02 8.50
CA ALA A 283 -2.17 -0.23 9.37
C ALA A 283 -1.01 -1.07 9.89
N LEU A 284 0.17 -0.46 10.00
CA LEU A 284 1.39 -1.08 10.51
C LEU A 284 1.70 -0.51 11.89
N PHE A 285 1.90 -1.41 12.86
CA PHE A 285 2.23 -1.08 14.25
C PHE A 285 3.52 -1.76 14.67
N ALA A 286 4.26 -1.12 15.58
CA ALA A 286 5.47 -1.69 16.15
C ALA A 286 5.16 -2.85 17.10
N LEU A 287 5.81 -4.00 16.93
CA LEU A 287 5.67 -5.17 17.81
C LEU A 287 6.50 -5.06 19.11
N ARG A 288 7.50 -4.17 19.09
CA ARG A 288 8.44 -3.88 20.17
C ARG A 288 9.01 -2.49 19.95
N ASP A 289 9.77 -1.99 20.92
CA ASP A 289 10.57 -0.78 20.72
C ASP A 289 11.55 -0.99 19.55
N ILE A 290 11.59 -0.01 18.64
CA ILE A 290 12.44 0.01 17.45
C ILE A 290 13.44 1.14 17.61
N LYS A 291 14.73 0.84 17.45
CA LYS A 291 15.79 1.83 17.66
C LYS A 291 15.93 2.74 16.44
N LYS A 292 16.36 3.98 16.67
CA LYS A 292 16.81 4.87 15.61
C LYS A 292 17.84 4.15 14.71
N GLY A 293 17.61 4.21 13.40
CA GLY A 293 18.46 3.65 12.36
C GLY A 293 18.20 2.17 12.05
N GLU A 294 17.28 1.53 12.75
CA GLU A 294 16.84 0.15 12.49
C GLU A 294 15.95 0.09 11.24
N GLN A 295 16.03 -1.02 10.50
CA GLN A 295 15.15 -1.29 9.37
C GLN A 295 13.76 -1.71 9.88
N LEU A 296 12.71 -1.18 9.28
CA LEU A 296 11.34 -1.64 9.50
C LEU A 296 11.10 -2.90 8.68
N LEU A 297 10.49 -3.91 9.29
CA LEU A 297 10.29 -5.25 8.70
C LEU A 297 8.98 -5.88 9.20
N PHE A 298 8.22 -6.52 8.31
CA PHE A 298 7.01 -7.29 8.70
C PHE A 298 6.94 -8.67 8.03
N ASP A 299 6.12 -9.56 8.57
CA ASP A 299 5.93 -10.90 7.99
C ASP A 299 4.94 -10.86 6.83
N TYR A 300 5.42 -11.17 5.62
CA TYR A 300 4.63 -11.23 4.39
C TYR A 300 3.73 -12.47 4.33
N SER A 301 3.88 -13.40 5.27
CA SER A 301 3.32 -14.74 5.32
C SER A 301 3.89 -15.70 4.26
N LYS A 302 3.78 -16.99 4.54
CA LYS A 302 4.18 -18.07 3.62
C LYS A 302 3.42 -18.05 2.29
N LYS A 303 2.22 -17.47 2.23
CA LYS A 303 1.42 -17.41 0.99
C LYS A 303 2.13 -16.58 -0.09
N TYR A 304 2.85 -15.54 0.33
CA TYR A 304 3.62 -14.66 -0.56
C TYR A 304 4.69 -15.43 -1.33
N PHE A 305 5.47 -16.26 -0.62
CA PHE A 305 6.64 -16.95 -1.17
C PHE A 305 6.33 -18.24 -1.93
N ARG A 306 5.06 -18.54 -2.24
CA ARG A 306 4.71 -19.76 -3.01
C ARG A 306 5.27 -19.76 -4.43
N GLN A 307 5.49 -18.57 -5.00
CA GLN A 307 5.95 -18.39 -6.38
C GLN A 307 7.24 -17.55 -6.46
N MET A 308 7.86 -17.25 -5.32
CA MET A 308 9.00 -16.34 -5.23
C MET A 308 10.09 -16.92 -4.34
N GLU A 309 11.33 -16.58 -4.65
CA GLU A 309 12.45 -16.86 -3.76
C GLU A 309 12.27 -16.10 -2.44
N LEU A 310 12.47 -16.81 -1.32
CA LEU A 310 12.48 -16.19 0.00
C LEU A 310 13.78 -15.41 0.17
N LEU A 311 13.66 -14.09 0.22
CA LEU A 311 14.73 -13.20 0.63
C LEU A 311 14.46 -12.71 2.06
N LYS A 312 15.47 -12.81 2.92
CA LYS A 312 15.41 -12.34 4.31
C LYS A 312 16.72 -11.67 4.72
N PHE A 313 16.76 -11.15 5.93
CA PHE A 313 17.96 -10.55 6.50
C PHE A 313 18.56 -11.45 7.57
N ASN A 314 19.88 -11.66 7.54
CA ASN A 314 20.57 -12.29 8.66
C ASN A 314 20.68 -11.33 9.86
N VAL A 315 21.27 -11.77 10.97
CA VAL A 315 21.45 -10.96 12.19
C VAL A 315 22.34 -9.72 12.00
N ASP A 316 23.18 -9.71 10.96
CA ASP A 316 24.02 -8.56 10.60
C ASP A 316 23.29 -7.57 9.67
N GLY A 317 22.04 -7.87 9.30
CA GLY A 317 21.24 -7.07 8.37
C GLY A 317 21.62 -7.24 6.90
N ASN A 318 22.35 -8.30 6.53
CA ASN A 318 22.66 -8.63 5.14
C ASN A 318 21.53 -9.45 4.52
N VAL A 319 21.24 -9.19 3.24
CA VAL A 319 20.25 -9.97 2.48
C VAL A 319 20.79 -11.37 2.22
N VAL A 320 19.98 -12.38 2.52
CA VAL A 320 20.26 -13.79 2.27
C VAL A 320 19.10 -14.45 1.52
N ASN A 321 19.40 -15.49 0.76
CA ASN A 321 18.38 -16.33 0.12
C ASN A 321 17.84 -17.44 1.05
N SER A 322 17.03 -18.35 0.50
CA SER A 322 16.48 -19.50 1.23
C SER A 322 17.55 -20.41 1.86
N ASP A 323 18.74 -20.47 1.28
CA ASP A 323 19.86 -21.29 1.75
C ASP A 323 20.77 -20.53 2.73
N SER A 324 20.34 -19.34 3.20
CA SER A 324 21.13 -18.44 4.06
C SER A 324 22.43 -17.95 3.42
N LYS A 325 22.55 -18.01 2.10
CA LYS A 325 23.69 -17.44 1.36
C LYS A 325 23.51 -15.95 1.19
N GLU A 326 24.51 -15.18 1.60
CA GLU A 326 24.51 -13.72 1.43
C GLU A 326 24.54 -13.30 -0.04
N LEU A 327 23.73 -12.30 -0.34
CA LEU A 327 23.53 -11.75 -1.68
C LEU A 327 24.11 -10.33 -1.76
N TYR A 328 24.99 -10.14 -2.74
CA TYR A 328 25.68 -8.87 -2.98
C TYR A 328 25.60 -8.47 -4.45
N ASP A 329 25.51 -7.16 -4.69
CA ASP A 329 25.64 -6.63 -6.05
C ASP A 329 27.03 -6.94 -6.62
N SER A 330 27.07 -7.44 -7.85
CA SER A 330 28.27 -7.40 -8.67
C SER A 330 28.69 -5.94 -8.95
N ASN A 331 29.95 -5.71 -9.29
CA ASN A 331 30.41 -4.37 -9.65
C ASN A 331 29.60 -3.75 -10.81
N ASP A 332 29.21 -4.55 -11.80
CA ASP A 332 28.42 -4.08 -12.93
C ASP A 332 27.01 -3.69 -12.50
N GLN A 333 26.38 -4.47 -11.62
CA GLN A 333 25.07 -4.15 -11.05
C GLN A 333 25.11 -2.86 -10.23
N ARG A 334 26.13 -2.68 -9.38
CA ARG A 334 26.31 -1.42 -8.62
C ARG A 334 26.44 -0.21 -9.54
N VAL A 335 27.15 -0.37 -10.65
CA VAL A 335 27.40 0.73 -11.60
C VAL A 335 26.17 1.03 -12.42
N ALA A 336 25.45 -0.01 -12.87
CA ALA A 336 24.17 0.15 -13.53
C ALA A 336 23.17 0.89 -12.64
N MET A 337 23.08 0.48 -11.37
CA MET A 337 22.28 1.15 -10.34
C MET A 337 22.67 2.62 -10.18
N LEU A 338 23.96 2.92 -10.00
CA LEU A 338 24.42 4.30 -9.84
C LEU A 338 24.08 5.17 -11.05
N ARG A 339 24.09 4.60 -12.27
CA ARG A 339 23.69 5.32 -13.48
C ARG A 339 22.21 5.68 -13.48
N VAL A 340 21.33 4.77 -13.02
CA VAL A 340 19.90 5.04 -12.87
C VAL A 340 19.69 6.20 -11.89
N PHE A 341 20.26 6.11 -10.69
CA PHE A 341 20.15 7.18 -9.69
C PHE A 341 20.73 8.51 -10.18
N ALA A 342 21.88 8.50 -10.84
CA ALA A 342 22.52 9.70 -11.37
C ALA A 342 21.70 10.36 -12.49
N ARG A 343 21.10 9.55 -13.38
CA ARG A 343 20.19 10.02 -14.45
C ARG A 343 19.00 10.79 -13.86
N HIS A 344 18.51 10.34 -12.72
CA HIS A 344 17.39 10.96 -11.98
C HIS A 344 17.86 11.98 -10.95
N GLY A 345 19.09 12.50 -11.07
CA GLY A 345 19.56 13.66 -10.30
C GLY A 345 19.96 13.38 -8.84
N VAL A 346 20.17 12.12 -8.45
CA VAL A 346 20.67 11.80 -7.10
C VAL A 346 22.15 12.18 -6.99
N LYS A 347 22.42 13.21 -6.18
CA LYS A 347 23.75 13.84 -6.08
C LYS A 347 24.83 12.87 -5.66
N GLN A 348 24.59 12.04 -4.63
CA GLN A 348 25.58 11.05 -4.21
C GLN A 348 25.94 10.06 -5.32
N ALA A 349 25.00 9.69 -6.20
CA ALA A 349 25.27 8.77 -7.30
C ALA A 349 26.15 9.41 -8.37
N ILE A 350 25.85 10.67 -8.74
CA ILE A 350 26.65 11.47 -9.66
C ILE A 350 28.10 11.59 -9.16
N LEU A 351 28.27 11.96 -7.88
CA LEU A 351 29.60 12.10 -7.26
C LEU A 351 30.37 10.78 -7.23
N LYS A 352 29.72 9.65 -6.90
CA LYS A 352 30.36 8.33 -6.92
C LYS A 352 30.83 7.94 -8.32
N LEU A 353 30.04 8.20 -9.35
CA LEU A 353 30.43 7.94 -10.75
C LEU A 353 31.58 8.84 -11.21
N ALA A 354 31.53 10.13 -10.87
CA ALA A 354 32.59 11.09 -11.19
C ALA A 354 33.92 10.71 -10.52
N ASN A 355 33.88 10.38 -9.22
CA ASN A 355 35.07 9.95 -8.48
C ASN A 355 35.70 8.70 -9.10
N ARG A 356 34.89 7.75 -9.57
CA ARG A 356 35.41 6.57 -10.27
C ARG A 356 36.16 6.94 -11.55
N PHE A 357 35.62 7.87 -12.34
CA PHE A 357 36.28 8.36 -13.55
C PHE A 357 37.60 9.07 -13.23
N ILE A 358 37.61 9.93 -12.20
CA ILE A 358 38.81 10.62 -11.73
C ILE A 358 39.90 9.62 -11.33
N ILE A 359 39.56 8.57 -10.57
CA ILE A 359 40.51 7.52 -10.18
C ILE A 359 41.09 6.81 -11.40
N ILE A 360 40.26 6.46 -12.40
CA ILE A 360 40.74 5.82 -13.63
C ILE A 360 41.73 6.72 -14.37
N VAL A 361 41.42 8.02 -14.51
CA VAL A 361 42.30 8.99 -15.16
C VAL A 361 43.63 9.12 -14.39
N LEU A 362 43.59 9.19 -13.07
CA LEU A 362 44.80 9.25 -12.24
C LEU A 362 45.67 8.00 -12.40
N VAL A 363 45.06 6.80 -12.44
CA VAL A 363 45.80 5.55 -12.68
C VAL A 363 46.46 5.55 -14.06
N ILE A 364 45.76 6.00 -15.10
CA ILE A 364 46.33 6.12 -16.45
C ILE A 364 47.51 7.10 -16.47
N ILE A 365 47.38 8.25 -15.79
CA ILE A 365 48.47 9.25 -15.69
C ILE A 365 49.69 8.66 -14.98
N VAL A 366 49.50 8.00 -13.84
CA VAL A 366 50.59 7.37 -13.07
C VAL A 366 51.28 6.28 -13.89
N LEU A 367 50.53 5.42 -14.58
CA LEU A 367 51.10 4.40 -15.46
C LEU A 367 51.87 5.02 -16.63
N GLY A 368 51.35 6.08 -17.24
CA GLY A 368 52.04 6.81 -18.31
C GLY A 368 53.36 7.43 -17.84
N LEU A 369 53.37 8.04 -16.66
CA LEU A 369 54.59 8.59 -16.04
C LEU A 369 55.60 7.48 -15.73
N PHE A 370 55.16 6.34 -15.20
CA PHE A 370 56.02 5.20 -14.90
C PHE A 370 56.66 4.58 -16.15
N LEU A 371 55.89 4.44 -17.24
CA LEU A 371 56.40 3.96 -18.53
C LEU A 371 57.42 4.93 -19.13
N ASN A 372 57.15 6.24 -19.08
CA ASN A 372 58.09 7.26 -19.53
C ASN A 372 59.39 7.23 -18.71
N TYR A 373 59.30 7.08 -17.38
CA TYR A 373 60.46 6.96 -16.52
C TYR A 373 61.27 5.69 -16.80
N SER A 374 60.61 4.55 -17.00
CA SER A 374 61.29 3.27 -17.29
C SER A 374 62.05 3.32 -18.63
N ASN A 375 61.52 4.02 -19.63
CA ASN A 375 62.20 4.22 -20.91
C ASN A 375 63.46 5.09 -20.78
N LEU A 376 63.46 6.05 -19.84
CA LEU A 376 64.62 6.92 -19.57
C LEU A 376 65.79 6.18 -18.90
N PHE A 377 65.55 5.06 -18.22
CA PHE A 377 66.58 4.28 -17.51
C PHE A 377 67.04 3.01 -18.24
N ASN A 378 66.42 2.67 -19.37
CA ASN A 378 66.84 1.58 -20.25
C ASN A 378 67.66 2.06 -21.47
N LEU A 379 68.08 3.34 -21.47
CA LEU A 379 69.04 3.97 -22.38
C LEU A 379 70.33 4.25 -21.58
#